data_AF-A0A8J6XYU1-F1
#
_entry.id   AF-A0A8J6XYU1-F1
#
_cell.length_a   1.000
_cell.length_b   1.000
_cell.length_c   1.000
_cell.angle_alpha   90.00
_cell.angle_beta   90.00
_cell.angle_gamma   90.00
#
_symmetry.space_group_name_H-M   'P 1'
#
loop_
_entity.id
_entity.type
_entity.pdbx_description
1 polymer ?
#
loop_
_entity_poly.entity_id
_entity_poly.type
_entity_poly.pdbx_seq_one_letter_code
_entity_poly.pdbx_strand_id
1 'polypeptide(L)' 'MKTNVTEDRNLLFKWASKGLKYFLLTLLGFTIAYVLSQVFQASPIAQMLLSMWIWFFRVAIFIFCMFVLAIILESSR' A
#
# COMPACT_ATOMS: atom_id res chain seq x y z
N MET A 1 13.49 33.75 -7.78
CA MET A 1 14.11 32.41 -7.78
C MET A 1 13.51 31.56 -6.65
N LYS A 2 12.39 30.85 -6.89
CA LYS A 2 11.79 29.90 -5.93
C LYS A 2 10.75 29.01 -6.64
N THR A 3 11.20 28.07 -7.47
CA THR A 3 10.33 27.12 -8.20
C THR A 3 10.54 25.66 -7.78
N ASN A 4 11.57 25.35 -7.00
CA ASN A 4 11.94 23.96 -6.66
C ASN A 4 10.92 23.23 -5.75
N VAL A 5 10.15 23.95 -4.92
CA VAL A 5 9.27 23.31 -3.92
C VAL A 5 7.96 22.78 -4.54
N THR A 6 7.51 23.35 -5.66
CA THR A 6 6.25 22.97 -6.32
C THR A 6 6.43 21.76 -7.24
N GLU A 7 7.60 21.63 -7.87
CA GLU A 7 7.91 20.52 -8.78
C GLU A 7 8.12 19.21 -8.00
N ASP A 8 8.81 19.28 -6.84
CA ASP A 8 9.02 18.16 -5.93
C ASP A 8 7.69 17.62 -5.34
N ARG A 9 6.72 18.50 -5.06
CA ARG A 9 5.38 18.11 -4.57
C ARG A 9 4.59 17.30 -5.59
N ASN A 10 4.61 17.74 -6.86
CA ASN A 10 3.95 17.02 -7.95
C ASN A 10 4.60 15.65 -8.18
N LEU A 11 5.91 15.54 -7.95
CA LEU A 11 6.62 14.27 -7.94
C LEU A 11 6.18 13.41 -6.75
N LEU A 12 6.19 13.91 -5.51
CA LEU A 12 5.77 13.14 -4.34
C LEU A 12 4.34 12.60 -4.45
N PHE A 13 3.39 13.42 -4.90
CA PHE A 13 2.00 12.98 -5.12
C PHE A 13 1.91 11.93 -6.25
N LYS A 14 2.67 12.12 -7.33
CA LYS A 14 2.72 11.16 -8.44
C LYS A 14 3.38 9.84 -8.02
N TRP A 15 4.44 9.88 -7.22
CA TRP A 15 5.10 8.71 -6.65
C TRP A 15 4.18 8.00 -5.65
N ALA A 16 3.44 8.74 -4.83
CA ALA A 16 2.47 8.20 -3.89
C ALA A 16 1.28 7.55 -4.60
N SER A 17 0.71 8.20 -5.61
CA SER A 17 -0.35 7.64 -6.45
C SER A 17 0.11 6.38 -7.20
N LYS A 18 1.35 6.39 -7.70
CA LYS A 18 1.97 5.23 -8.34
C LYS A 18 2.21 4.10 -7.32
N GLY A 19 2.69 4.44 -6.11
CA GLY A 19 2.85 3.51 -4.99
C GLY A 19 1.53 2.87 -4.56
N LEU A 20 0.46 3.67 -4.43
CA LEU A 20 -0.89 3.20 -4.13
C LEU A 20 -1.41 2.25 -5.21
N LYS A 21 -1.19 2.58 -6.49
CA LYS A 21 -1.55 1.69 -7.61
C LYS A 21 -0.84 0.35 -7.53
N TYR A 22 0.47 0.34 -7.28
CA TYR A 22 1.22 -0.90 -7.09
C TYR A 22 0.78 -1.65 -5.82
N PHE A 23 0.43 -0.94 -4.76
CA PHE A 23 -0.07 -1.52 -3.51
C PHE A 23 -1.44 -2.19 -3.68
N LEU A 24 -2.36 -1.58 -4.44
CA LEU A 24 -3.62 -2.23 -4.81
C LEU A 24 -3.38 -3.48 -5.69
N LEU A 25 -2.39 -3.43 -6.59
CA LEU A 25 -2.05 -4.56 -7.45
C LEU A 25 -1.50 -5.74 -6.63
N THR A 26 -0.66 -5.48 -5.63
CA THR A 26 -0.13 -6.52 -4.74
C THR A 26 -1.22 -7.10 -3.84
N LEU A 27 -2.14 -6.27 -3.32
CA LEU A 27 -3.34 -6.74 -2.62
C LEU A 27 -4.20 -7.65 -3.49
N LEU A 28 -4.40 -7.30 -4.76
CA LEU A 28 -5.16 -8.11 -5.71
C LEU A 28 -4.49 -9.48 -5.91
N GLY A 29 -3.18 -9.51 -6.16
CA GLY A 29 -2.41 -10.74 -6.31
C GLY A 29 -2.46 -11.62 -5.07
N PHE A 30 -2.35 -11.02 -3.89
CA PHE A 30 -2.48 -11.74 -2.62
C PHE A 30 -3.88 -12.30 -2.42
N THR A 31 -4.92 -11.52 -2.74
CA THR A 31 -6.32 -11.95 -2.63
C THR A 31 -6.56 -13.19 -3.50
N ILE A 32 -6.03 -13.21 -4.72
CA ILE A 32 -6.11 -14.36 -5.63
C ILE A 32 -5.40 -15.59 -5.02
N ALA A 33 -4.19 -15.42 -4.48
CA ALA A 33 -3.45 -16.50 -3.82
C ALA A 33 -4.18 -17.06 -2.59
N TYR A 34 -4.84 -16.20 -1.80
CA TYR A 34 -5.66 -16.61 -0.66
C TYR A 34 -6.88 -17.43 -1.09
N VAL A 35 -7.60 -16.98 -2.13
CA VAL A 35 -8.75 -17.72 -2.67
C VAL A 35 -8.30 -19.08 -3.22
N LEU A 36 -7.19 -19.14 -3.95
CA LEU A 36 -6.62 -20.41 -4.42
C LEU A 36 -6.25 -21.35 -3.27
N SER A 37 -5.61 -20.83 -2.21
CA SER A 37 -5.26 -21.62 -1.02
C SER A 37 -6.50 -22.19 -0.30
N GLN A 38 -7.60 -21.42 -0.26
CA GLN A 38 -8.88 -21.86 0.32
C GLN A 38 -9.53 -22.95 -0.54
N VAL A 39 -9.54 -22.79 -1.87
CA VAL A 39 -10.12 -23.76 -2.81
C VAL A 39 -9.39 -25.11 -2.75
N PHE A 40 -8.06 -25.09 -2.59
CA PHE A 40 -7.26 -26.30 -2.46
C PHE A 40 -7.34 -26.97 -1.07
N GLN A 41 -8.10 -26.41 -0.12
CA GLN A 41 -8.18 -26.87 1.28
C GLN A 41 -6.81 -27.09 1.94
N ALA A 42 -5.81 -26.32 1.51
CA ALA A 42 -4.47 -26.39 2.06
C ALA A 42 -4.41 -25.61 3.38
N SER A 43 -5.04 -26.18 4.41
CA SER A 43 -5.16 -25.63 5.77
C SER A 43 -3.85 -25.08 6.37
N PRO A 44 -2.68 -25.74 6.23
CA PRO A 44 -1.43 -25.17 6.74
C PRO A 44 -0.95 -23.93 5.98
N ILE A 45 -1.27 -23.83 4.69
CA ILE A 45 -0.89 -22.69 3.84
C ILE A 45 -1.75 -21.47 4.20
N ALA A 46 -3.05 -21.69 4.48
CA ALA A 46 -3.95 -20.65 4.93
C ALA A 46 -3.50 -20.01 6.27
N GLN A 47 -3.01 -20.82 7.22
CA GLN A 47 -2.48 -20.29 8.49
C GLN A 47 -1.19 -19.48 8.30
N MET A 48 -0.26 -19.94 7.45
CA MET A 48 0.94 -19.16 7.10
C MET A 48 0.57 -17.84 6.41
N LEU A 49 -0.44 -17.86 5.53
CA LEU A 49 -0.94 -16.66 4.86
C LEU A 49 -1.54 -15.66 5.85
N LEU A 50 -2.27 -16.12 6.87
CA LEU A 50 -2.83 -15.27 7.92
C LEU A 50 -1.74 -14.56 8.74
N SER A 51 -0.66 -15.25 9.07
CA SER A 51 0.47 -14.65 9.78
C SER A 51 1.20 -13.61 8.91
N MET A 52 1.36 -13.89 7.61
CA MET A 52 1.89 -12.90 6.67
C MET A 52 0.94 -11.72 6.46
N TRP A 53 -0.38 -11.96 6.49
CA TRP A 53 -1.40 -10.93 6.32
C TRP A 53 -1.32 -9.88 7.43
N ILE A 54 -1.04 -10.28 8.67
CA ILE A 54 -0.86 -9.32 9.79
C ILE A 54 0.32 -8.36 9.53
N TRP A 55 1.42 -8.89 9.01
CA TRP A 55 2.61 -8.10 8.67
C TRP A 55 2.34 -7.21 7.46
N PHE A 56 1.66 -7.73 6.45
CA PHE A 56 1.28 -6.99 5.26
C PHE A 56 0.33 -5.84 5.60
N PHE A 57 -0.65 -6.07 6.47
CA PHE A 57 -1.58 -5.05 6.94
C PHE A 57 -0.86 -3.97 7.76
N ARG A 58 0.15 -4.33 8.56
CA ARG A 58 0.99 -3.34 9.27
C ARG A 58 1.77 -2.45 8.30
N VAL A 59 2.38 -3.03 7.28
CA VAL A 59 3.09 -2.25 6.24
C VAL A 59 2.11 -1.36 5.46
N ALA A 60 0.92 -1.88 5.14
CA ALA A 60 -0.15 -1.14 4.49
C ALA A 60 -0.57 0.10 5.29
N ILE A 61 -0.83 -0.08 6.59
CA ILE A 61 -1.19 1.01 7.51
C ILE A 61 -0.07 2.05 7.57
N PHE A 62 1.19 1.62 7.63
CA PHE A 62 2.33 2.53 7.71
C PHE A 62 2.43 3.42 6.45
N ILE A 63 2.28 2.81 5.26
CA ILE A 63 2.26 3.52 3.99
C ILE A 63 1.05 4.46 3.91
N PHE A 64 -0.12 4.02 4.36
CA PHE A 64 -1.31 4.84 4.39
C PHE A 64 -1.16 6.05 5.33
N CYS A 65 -0.51 5.86 6.49
CA CYS A 65 -0.23 6.94 7.43
C CYS A 65 0.71 7.98 6.82
N MET A 66 1.80 7.54 6.17
CA MET A 66 2.68 8.42 5.38
C MET A 66 1.91 9.19 4.30
N PHE A 67 0.93 8.54 3.66
CA PHE A 67 0.09 9.16 2.63
C PHE A 67 -0.82 10.25 3.20
N VAL A 68 -1.50 9.97 4.31
CA VAL A 68 -2.34 10.95 5.01
C VAL A 68 -1.51 12.14 5.49
N LEU A 69 -0.33 11.91 6.04
CA LEU A 69 0.60 12.97 6.42
C LEU A 69 1.00 13.85 5.23
N ALA A 70 1.29 13.23 4.07
CA ALA A 70 1.60 13.97 2.85
C ALA A 70 0.43 14.85 2.38
N ILE A 71 -0.81 14.36 2.47
CA ILE A 71 -2.02 15.11 2.10
C ILE A 71 -2.32 16.23 3.10
N ILE A 72 -2.17 16.00 4.41
CA ILE A 72 -2.41 17.03 5.43
C ILE A 72 -1.40 18.17 5.28
N LEU A 73 -0.12 17.85 5.03
CA LEU A 73 0.91 18.84 4.70
C LEU A 73 0.61 19.59 3.39
N GLU A 74 -0.09 18.96 2.45
CA GLU A 74 -0.62 19.63 1.25
C GLU A 74 -1.73 20.62 1.59
N SER A 75 -2.72 20.19 2.37
CA SER A 75 -3.95 20.94 2.69
C SER A 75 -3.77 22.05 3.73
N SER A 76 -2.76 21.98 4.60
CA SER A 76 -2.49 22.99 5.63
C SER A 76 -1.79 24.25 5.08
N ARG A 77 -1.60 24.35 3.77
CA ARG A 77 -1.02 25.50 3.07
C ARG A 77 -1.99 26.03 2.03
#